data_AF-A0AAV4ACG2-F1
#
_entry.id   AF-A0AAV4ACG2-F1
#
_cell.length_a   1.000
_cell.length_b   1.000
_cell.length_c   1.000
_cell.angle_alpha   90.00
_cell.angle_beta   90.00
_cell.angle_gamma   90.00
#
_symmetry.space_group_name_H-M   'P 1'
#
loop_
_entity.id
_entity.type
_entity.pdbx_description
1 polymer ?
#
loop_
_entity_poly.entity_id
_entity_poly.type
_entity_poly.pdbx_seq_one_letter_code
_entity_poly.pdbx_strand_id
1 'polypeptide(L)'
;MDNTGHFIDEGFATDMVKSLAAYKNDQAFSDVTVVAGTTGFLCHRMVLAAKSEFFRSALIKGDKNEDKLSEGKVELEKIDGDTFSNILNYIYCGEITFTEDNLRNIWDAARRLKIYFVTEKSKEFFRKTLSLDNCLDYFCQVKHWMKNVISSP
;
A
#
# COMPACT_ATOMS: atom_id res chain seq x y z
N MET A 1 -10.19 -49.72 5.96
CA MET A 1 -8.99 -48.95 6.31
C MET A 1 -9.10 -47.63 5.56
N ASP A 2 -9.21 -46.52 6.28
CA ASP A 2 -9.22 -45.20 5.67
C ASP A 2 -7.81 -44.93 5.13
N ASN A 3 -7.70 -44.78 3.81
CA ASN A 3 -6.44 -44.66 3.08
C ASN A 3 -6.23 -43.22 2.61
N THR A 4 -6.47 -42.25 3.50
CA THR A 4 -6.33 -40.83 3.20
C THR A 4 -4.86 -40.38 3.32
N GLY A 5 -4.29 -39.89 2.22
CA GLY A 5 -2.96 -39.26 2.17
C GLY A 5 -3.07 -37.74 2.16
N HIS A 6 -2.38 -37.08 3.08
CA HIS A 6 -2.28 -35.61 3.13
C HIS A 6 -0.90 -35.17 2.65
N PHE A 7 -0.87 -34.25 1.69
CA PHE A 7 0.36 -33.69 1.12
C PHE A 7 0.32 -32.17 1.24
N ILE A 8 1.47 -31.55 1.53
CA ILE A 8 1.62 -30.10 1.65
C ILE A 8 2.71 -29.67 0.67
N ASP A 9 2.39 -28.71 -0.19
CA ASP A 9 3.36 -28.01 -1.02
C ASP A 9 3.91 -26.81 -0.24
N GLU A 10 5.15 -26.91 0.24
CA GLU A 10 5.81 -25.85 1.02
C GLU A 10 6.07 -24.58 0.19
N GLY A 11 6.15 -24.70 -1.14
CA GLY A 11 6.40 -23.59 -2.07
C GLY A 11 5.16 -22.82 -2.50
N PHE A 12 3.97 -23.44 -2.36
CA PHE A 12 2.70 -22.97 -2.90
C PHE A 12 2.45 -21.47 -2.69
N ALA A 13 2.59 -20.99 -1.45
CA ALA A 13 2.31 -19.58 -1.12
C ALA A 13 3.28 -18.61 -1.80
N THR A 14 4.57 -18.97 -1.86
CA THR A 14 5.59 -18.13 -2.50
C THR A 14 5.38 -18.07 -4.01
N ASP A 15 5.12 -19.21 -4.63
CA ASP A 15 4.93 -19.31 -6.09
C ASP A 15 3.63 -18.63 -6.53
N MET A 16 2.57 -18.74 -5.71
CA MET A 16 1.32 -18.01 -5.93
C MET A 16 1.55 -16.49 -5.88
N VAL A 17 2.26 -15.98 -4.87
CA VAL A 17 2.54 -14.54 -4.75
C VAL A 17 3.39 -14.05 -5.91
N LYS A 18 4.43 -14.79 -6.30
CA LYS A 18 5.27 -14.46 -7.48
C LYS A 18 4.44 -14.41 -8.76
N SER A 19 3.54 -15.37 -8.95
CA SER A 19 2.66 -15.40 -10.13
C SER A 19 1.72 -14.19 -10.17
N LEU A 20 1.12 -13.82 -9.03
CA LEU A 20 0.27 -12.62 -8.93
C LEU A 20 1.06 -11.33 -9.19
N ALA A 21 2.31 -11.26 -8.73
CA ALA A 21 3.22 -10.15 -8.99
C ALA A 21 3.60 -10.04 -10.47
N ALA A 22 3.75 -11.17 -11.18
CA ALA A 22 4.03 -11.18 -12.62
C ALA A 22 2.88 -10.59 -13.45
N TYR A 23 1.63 -10.72 -12.99
CA TYR A 23 0.45 -10.11 -13.63
C TYR A 23 0.23 -8.65 -13.24
N LYS A 24 1.14 -8.03 -12.46
CA LYS A 24 1.06 -6.59 -12.16
C LYS A 24 1.09 -5.80 -13.47
N ASN A 25 0.14 -4.90 -13.65
CA ASN A 25 -0.08 -4.12 -14.89
C ASN A 25 -0.55 -4.94 -16.10
N ASP A 26 -0.87 -6.22 -15.96
CA ASP A 26 -1.48 -6.99 -17.03
C ASP A 26 -2.97 -6.60 -17.15
N GLN A 27 -3.32 -5.99 -18.28
CA GLN A 27 -4.68 -5.53 -18.54
C GLN A 27 -5.69 -6.67 -18.57
N ALA A 28 -5.28 -7.90 -18.93
CA ALA A 28 -6.19 -9.05 -19.02
C ALA A 28 -6.70 -9.50 -17.65
N PHE A 29 -5.92 -9.27 -16.59
CA PHE A 29 -6.25 -9.72 -15.23
C PHE A 29 -6.67 -8.58 -14.30
N SER A 30 -6.42 -7.32 -14.69
CA SER A 30 -6.73 -6.15 -13.89
C SER A 30 -8.22 -5.81 -13.90
N ASP A 31 -8.79 -5.63 -12.71
CA ASP A 31 -10.22 -5.36 -12.48
C ASP A 31 -10.46 -4.02 -11.75
N VAL A 32 -9.39 -3.25 -11.51
CA VAL A 32 -9.46 -1.90 -10.96
C VAL A 32 -8.28 -1.05 -11.42
N THR A 33 -8.53 0.24 -11.66
CA THR A 33 -7.52 1.27 -11.87
C THR A 33 -7.41 2.13 -10.62
N VAL A 34 -6.23 2.16 -9.98
CA VAL A 34 -5.94 3.12 -8.91
C VAL A 34 -5.30 4.35 -9.52
N VAL A 35 -5.79 5.55 -9.20
CA VAL A 35 -5.21 6.80 -9.68
C VAL A 35 -4.58 7.55 -8.51
N ALA A 36 -3.28 7.81 -8.62
CA ALA A 36 -2.49 8.56 -7.65
C ALA A 36 -1.87 9.79 -8.34
N GLY A 37 -2.31 10.98 -7.95
CA GLY A 37 -2.00 12.22 -8.66
C GLY A 37 -2.51 12.15 -10.12
N THR A 38 -1.59 12.19 -11.07
CA THR A 38 -1.88 12.11 -12.52
C THR A 38 -1.63 10.72 -13.10
N THR A 39 -1.21 9.73 -12.30
CA THR A 39 -0.79 8.41 -12.75
C THR A 39 -1.86 7.36 -12.45
N GLY A 40 -2.24 6.58 -13.46
CA GLY A 40 -3.14 5.43 -13.32
C GLY A 40 -2.38 4.10 -13.24
N PHE A 41 -2.84 3.20 -12.37
CA PHE A 41 -2.25 1.90 -12.10
C PHE A 41 -3.30 0.80 -12.27
N LEU A 42 -3.10 -0.08 -13.24
CA LEU A 42 -3.91 -1.29 -13.40
C LEU A 42 -3.56 -2.31 -12.31
N CYS A 43 -4.55 -2.69 -11.52
CA CYS A 43 -4.38 -3.45 -10.30
C CYS A 43 -5.44 -4.56 -10.17
N HIS A 44 -5.24 -5.42 -9.17
CA HIS A 44 -6.18 -6.47 -8.77
C HIS A 44 -6.87 -6.09 -7.45
N ARG A 45 -8.21 -5.99 -7.45
CA ARG A 45 -9.03 -5.66 -6.27
C ARG A 45 -8.69 -6.53 -5.08
N MET A 46 -8.58 -7.85 -5.31
CA MET A 46 -8.32 -8.81 -4.25
C MET A 46 -6.94 -8.64 -3.61
N VAL A 47 -5.91 -8.32 -4.41
CA VAL A 47 -4.54 -8.14 -3.92
C VAL A 47 -4.45 -6.86 -3.09
N LEU A 48 -5.05 -5.77 -3.58
CA LEU A 48 -5.15 -4.51 -2.84
C LEU A 48 -5.90 -4.69 -1.51
N ALA A 49 -7.07 -5.34 -1.53
CA ALA A 49 -7.88 -5.55 -0.34
C ALA A 49 -7.21 -6.47 0.70
N ALA A 50 -6.40 -7.45 0.26
CA ALA A 50 -5.66 -8.33 1.15
C ALA A 50 -4.56 -7.60 1.95
N LYS A 51 -3.99 -6.52 1.39
CA LYS A 51 -2.88 -5.78 2.01
C LYS A 51 -3.28 -4.45 2.64
N SER A 52 -4.48 -3.95 2.36
CA SER A 52 -4.93 -2.63 2.78
C SER A 52 -6.39 -2.63 3.21
N GLU A 53 -6.63 -2.23 4.47
CA GLU A 53 -7.98 -2.06 4.99
C GLU A 53 -8.72 -0.90 4.30
N PHE A 54 -8.01 0.13 3.86
CA PHE A 54 -8.56 1.22 3.05
C PHE A 54 -9.13 0.66 1.74
N PHE A 55 -8.34 -0.07 0.95
CA PHE A 55 -8.81 -0.63 -0.32
C PHE A 55 -9.94 -1.65 -0.08
N ARG A 56 -9.81 -2.51 0.93
CA ARG A 56 -10.91 -3.43 1.32
C ARG A 56 -12.21 -2.68 1.57
N SER A 57 -12.16 -1.60 2.33
CA SER A 57 -13.35 -0.80 2.66
C SER A 57 -13.88 -0.03 1.45
N ALA A 58 -13.00 0.57 0.65
CA ALA A 58 -13.37 1.35 -0.53
C ALA A 58 -14.02 0.48 -1.61
N LEU A 59 -13.46 -0.72 -1.86
CA LEU A 59 -13.94 -1.65 -2.87
C LEU A 59 -15.25 -2.35 -2.47
N ILE A 60 -15.49 -2.56 -1.17
CA ILE A 60 -16.78 -3.08 -0.67
C ILE A 60 -17.86 -1.99 -0.65
N LYS A 61 -17.52 -0.76 -0.26
CA LYS A 61 -18.50 0.35 -0.20
C LYS A 61 -18.84 0.89 -1.58
N GLY A 62 -17.88 0.89 -2.50
CA GLY A 62 -18.08 1.33 -3.87
C GLY A 62 -19.08 0.48 -4.66
N ASP A 63 -19.21 -0.81 -4.33
CA ASP A 63 -20.29 -1.68 -4.85
C ASP A 63 -21.70 -1.19 -4.46
N LYS A 64 -21.83 -0.29 -3.47
CA LYS A 64 -23.11 0.23 -2.98
C LYS A 64 -23.44 1.65 -3.47
N ASN A 65 -22.46 2.35 -4.02
CA ASN A 65 -22.63 3.68 -4.61
C ASN A 65 -22.29 3.56 -6.10
N GLU A 66 -23.31 3.25 -6.91
CA GLU A 66 -23.20 2.85 -8.33
C GLU A 66 -22.45 3.87 -9.22
N ASP A 67 -22.35 5.15 -8.82
CA ASP A 67 -21.84 6.21 -9.70
C ASP A 67 -20.30 6.34 -9.76
N LYS A 68 -19.53 5.79 -8.80
CA LYS A 68 -18.05 5.98 -8.77
C LYS A 68 -17.24 4.72 -8.97
N LEU A 69 -17.79 3.54 -8.66
CA LEU A 69 -17.09 2.26 -8.86
C LEU A 69 -17.54 1.50 -10.11
N SER A 70 -18.61 1.93 -10.78
CA SER A 70 -19.02 1.41 -12.09
C SER A 70 -17.95 1.59 -13.16
N GLU A 71 -17.05 2.56 -13.00
CA GLU A 71 -15.89 2.77 -13.88
C GLU A 71 -14.64 1.95 -13.47
N GLY A 72 -14.71 1.15 -12.41
CA GLY A 72 -13.58 0.35 -11.95
C GLY A 72 -12.38 1.19 -11.51
N LYS A 73 -12.60 2.37 -10.92
CA LYS A 73 -11.53 3.33 -10.58
C LYS A 73 -11.53 3.73 -9.11
N VAL A 74 -10.34 3.87 -8.51
CA VAL A 74 -10.14 4.36 -7.13
C VAL A 74 -9.15 5.51 -7.15
N GLU A 75 -9.59 6.71 -6.79
CA GLU A 75 -8.71 7.89 -6.72
C GLU A 75 -8.12 8.05 -5.31
N LEU A 76 -6.80 8.21 -5.23
CA LEU A 76 -6.08 8.45 -4.00
C LEU A 76 -5.84 9.94 -3.80
N GLU A 77 -6.47 10.49 -2.76
CA GLU A 77 -6.24 11.88 -2.38
C GLU A 77 -4.89 12.05 -1.69
N LYS A 78 -4.10 13.05 -2.15
CA LYS A 78 -2.83 13.49 -1.55
C LYS A 78 -1.72 12.41 -1.54
N ILE A 79 -1.78 11.46 -2.47
CA ILE A 79 -0.73 10.47 -2.71
C ILE A 79 -0.30 10.63 -4.16
N ASP A 80 0.99 10.91 -4.38
CA ASP A 80 1.57 11.00 -5.72
C ASP A 80 1.89 9.61 -6.30
N GLY A 81 2.12 9.58 -7.62
CA GLY A 81 2.36 8.35 -8.36
C GLY A 81 3.61 7.59 -7.91
N ASP A 82 4.70 8.28 -7.58
CA ASP A 82 5.97 7.62 -7.20
C ASP A 82 5.84 6.96 -5.82
N THR A 83 5.23 7.68 -4.87
CA THR A 83 4.91 7.15 -3.55
C THR A 83 3.99 5.93 -3.65
N PHE A 84 2.92 6.01 -4.45
CA PHE A 84 2.02 4.87 -4.61
C PHE A 84 2.69 3.71 -5.35
N SER A 85 3.52 3.95 -6.36
CA SER A 85 4.25 2.92 -7.09
C SER A 85 5.13 2.07 -6.16
N ASN A 86 5.83 2.72 -5.22
CA ASN A 86 6.64 2.04 -4.21
C ASN A 86 5.77 1.23 -3.22
N ILE A 87 4.65 1.78 -2.77
CA ILE A 87 3.68 1.04 -1.95
C ILE A 87 3.06 -0.13 -2.71
N LEU A 88 2.79 0.03 -3.99
CA LEU A 88 2.24 -1.01 -4.85
C LEU A 88 3.26 -2.14 -5.05
N ASN A 89 4.55 -1.81 -5.14
CA ASN A 89 5.62 -2.81 -5.10
C ASN A 89 5.58 -3.62 -3.80
N TYR A 90 5.40 -2.96 -2.66
CA TYR A 90 5.22 -3.66 -1.39
C TYR A 90 3.99 -4.57 -1.36
N ILE A 91 2.86 -4.10 -1.92
CA ILE A 91 1.62 -4.88 -1.96
C ILE A 91 1.81 -6.21 -2.71
N TYR A 92 2.49 -6.19 -3.85
CA TYR A 92 2.66 -7.35 -4.72
C TYR A 92 3.89 -8.21 -4.38
N CYS A 93 5.00 -7.59 -3.98
CA CYS A 93 6.30 -8.26 -3.82
C CYS A 93 6.75 -8.34 -2.35
N GLY A 94 6.11 -7.61 -1.44
CA GLY A 94 6.55 -7.50 -0.05
C GLY A 94 7.75 -6.56 0.15
N GLU A 95 8.21 -5.89 -0.89
CA GLU A 95 9.40 -5.04 -0.89
C GLU A 95 9.05 -3.55 -0.90
N ILE A 96 9.65 -2.79 0.02
CA ILE A 96 9.50 -1.34 0.16
C ILE A 96 10.88 -0.69 0.27
N THR A 97 11.10 0.41 -0.44
CA THR A 97 12.37 1.14 -0.39
C THR A 97 12.19 2.49 0.29
N PHE A 98 12.91 2.72 1.38
CA PHE A 98 12.95 4.01 2.07
C PHE A 98 14.21 4.79 1.71
N THR A 99 14.04 6.09 1.48
CA THR A 99 15.10 7.09 1.39
C THR A 99 14.71 8.26 2.29
N GLU A 100 15.65 9.14 2.64
CA GLU A 100 15.33 10.33 3.44
C GLU A 100 14.28 11.21 2.75
N ASP A 101 14.36 11.32 1.41
CA ASP A 101 13.45 12.14 0.61
C ASP A 101 12.02 11.57 0.53
N ASN A 102 11.89 10.24 0.43
CA ASN A 102 10.59 9.60 0.20
C ASN A 102 9.86 9.19 1.50
N LEU A 103 10.58 9.13 2.62
CA LEU A 103 10.10 8.57 3.88
C LEU A 103 8.80 9.21 4.37
N ARG A 104 8.73 10.55 4.32
CA ARG A 104 7.56 11.31 4.78
C ARG A 104 6.31 10.97 3.97
N ASN A 105 6.45 10.90 2.65
CA ASN A 105 5.33 10.64 1.75
C ASN A 105 4.86 9.19 1.89
N ILE A 106 5.81 8.23 1.94
CA ILE A 106 5.47 6.82 2.16
C ILE A 106 4.77 6.62 3.50
N TRP A 107 5.25 7.26 4.57
CA TRP A 107 4.61 7.14 5.88
C TRP A 107 3.17 7.67 5.88
N ASP A 108 2.93 8.87 5.34
CA ASP A 108 1.56 9.44 5.31
C ASP A 108 0.64 8.60 4.42
N ALA A 109 1.12 8.17 3.25
CA ALA A 109 0.38 7.30 2.35
C ALA A 109 0.08 5.94 2.99
N ALA A 110 1.05 5.28 3.62
CA ALA A 110 0.85 3.99 4.30
C ALA A 110 -0.18 4.08 5.43
N ARG A 111 -0.17 5.18 6.19
CA ARG A 111 -1.17 5.46 7.23
C ARG A 111 -2.57 5.63 6.64
N ARG A 112 -2.72 6.44 5.59
CA ARG A 112 -3.99 6.65 4.87
C ARG A 112 -4.54 5.36 4.27
N LEU A 113 -3.66 4.59 3.64
CA LEU A 113 -3.97 3.29 3.05
C LEU A 113 -4.10 2.18 4.10
N LYS A 114 -3.90 2.48 5.38
CA LYS A 114 -3.98 1.53 6.50
C LYS A 114 -3.12 0.28 6.29
N ILE A 115 -1.86 0.48 5.86
CA ILE A 115 -0.85 -0.57 5.69
C ILE A 115 0.11 -0.52 6.90
N TYR A 116 -0.20 -1.33 7.91
CA TYR A 116 0.47 -1.27 9.21
C TYR A 116 1.97 -1.54 9.13
N PHE A 117 2.39 -2.59 8.42
CA PHE A 117 3.80 -2.96 8.31
C PHE A 117 4.66 -1.83 7.75
N VAL A 118 4.23 -1.19 6.65
CA VAL A 118 4.95 -0.07 6.04
C VAL A 118 4.98 1.13 6.98
N THR A 119 3.88 1.39 7.68
CA THR A 119 3.82 2.47 8.69
C THR A 119 4.85 2.27 9.80
N GLU A 120 4.95 1.06 10.35
CA GLU A 120 5.91 0.74 11.42
C GLU A 120 7.36 0.75 10.92
N LYS A 121 7.62 0.21 9.72
CA LYS A 121 8.97 0.24 9.14
C LYS A 121 9.42 1.66 8.76
N SER A 122 8.50 2.53 8.37
CA SER A 122 8.80 3.96 8.20
C SER A 122 9.24 4.59 9.52
N LYS A 123 8.56 4.30 10.63
CA LYS A 123 8.95 4.80 11.96
C LYS A 123 10.30 4.24 12.43
N GLU A 124 10.59 2.98 12.12
CA GLU A 124 11.88 2.35 12.44
C GLU A 124 13.02 3.01 11.65
N PHE A 125 12.83 3.20 10.34
CA PHE A 125 13.80 3.86 9.48
C PHE A 125 14.03 5.31 9.92
N PHE A 126 12.96 6.04 10.21
CA PHE A 126 13.02 7.40 10.77
C PHE A 126 13.91 7.50 12.02
N ARG A 127 13.79 6.56 12.95
CA ARG A 127 14.62 6.55 14.17
C ARG A 127 16.10 6.27 13.88
N LYS A 128 16.40 5.49 12.84
CA LYS A 128 17.77 5.14 12.45
C LYS A 128 18.49 6.27 11.72
N THR A 129 17.75 7.07 10.95
CA THR A 129 18.32 8.19 10.17
C THR A 129 18.37 9.49 10.96
N LEU A 130 17.79 9.54 12.17
CA LEU A 130 17.86 10.71 13.05
C LEU A 130 19.33 11.00 13.46
N SER A 131 19.86 12.12 13.01
CA SER A 131 21.19 12.64 13.27
C SER A 131 21.11 14.09 13.75
N LEU A 132 22.22 14.65 14.24
CA LEU A 132 22.26 16.06 14.63
C LEU A 132 22.01 17.00 13.44
N ASP A 133 22.41 16.59 12.24
CA ASP A 133 22.33 17.40 11.02
C ASP A 133 20.90 17.53 10.48
N ASN A 134 20.04 16.53 10.74
CA ASN A 134 18.66 16.52 10.29
C ASN A 134 17.65 16.63 11.45
N CYS A 135 18.10 16.72 12.72
CA CYS A 135 17.21 16.73 13.89
C CYS A 135 16.24 17.91 13.93
N LEU A 136 16.62 19.10 13.46
CA LEU A 136 15.75 20.29 13.47
C LEU A 136 14.66 20.20 12.40
N ASP A 137 15.02 19.78 11.19
CA ASP A 137 14.07 19.51 10.12
C ASP A 137 13.13 18.38 10.54
N TYR A 138 13.66 17.32 11.15
CA TYR A 138 12.85 16.24 11.70
C TYR A 138 11.94 16.68 12.83
N PHE A 139 12.39 17.54 13.75
CA PHE A 139 11.55 18.07 14.81
C PHE A 139 10.39 18.92 14.25
N CYS A 140 10.67 19.78 13.26
CA CYS A 140 9.65 20.55 12.54
C CYS A 140 8.64 19.63 11.83
N GLN A 141 9.15 18.59 11.16
CA GLN A 141 8.32 17.60 10.48
C GLN A 141 7.44 16.83 11.46
N VAL A 142 8.00 16.29 12.55
CA VAL A 142 7.25 15.57 13.60
C VAL A 142 6.21 16.48 14.26
N LYS A 143 6.54 17.73 14.56
CA LYS A 143 5.60 18.70 15.12
C LYS A 143 4.44 18.99 14.16
N HIS A 144 4.71 19.07 12.86
CA HIS A 144 3.67 19.19 11.84
C HIS A 144 2.85 17.88 11.72
N TRP A 145 3.49 16.71 11.85
CA TRP A 145 2.83 15.41 11.81
C TRP A 145 1.88 15.20 13.00
N MET A 146 2.31 15.53 14.23
CA MET A 146 1.47 15.40 15.43
C MET A 146 0.23 16.30 15.35
N LYS A 147 0.33 17.49 14.76
CA LYS A 147 -0.85 18.35 14.53
C LYS A 147 -1.88 17.69 13.61
N ASN A 148 -1.44 16.97 12.57
CA ASN A 148 -2.34 16.33 11.61
C ASN A 148 -2.84 14.94 12.04
N VAL A 149 -2.15 14.28 12.98
CA VAL A 149 -2.61 13.01 13.58
C VAL A 149 -3.70 13.25 14.62
N ILE A 150 -3.65 14.36 15.37
CA ILE A 150 -4.66 14.71 16.39
C ILE A 150 -5.90 15.39 15.77
N SER A 151 -5.81 15.86 14.53
CA SER A 151 -6.88 16.59 13.83
C SER A 151 -7.68 15.75 12.82
N SER A 152 -7.36 14.47 12.62
CA SER A 152 -8.18 13.59 11.78
C SER A 152 -9.21 12.85 12.65
N PRO A 153 -10.51 13.03 12.41
CA PRO A 153 -11.57 12.29 13.10
C PRO A 153 -11.53 10.78 12.81
#